data_AF-A0A3E5GSL8-F1
#
_entry.id   AF-A0A3E5GSL8-F1
#
_cell.length_a   1.000
_cell.length_b   1.000
_cell.length_c   1.000
_cell.angle_alpha   90.00
_cell.angle_beta   90.00
_cell.angle_gamma   90.00
#
_symmetry.space_group_name_H-M   'P 1'
#
loop_
_entity.id
_entity.type
_entity.pdbx_description
1 polymer ?
#
loop_
_entity_poly.entity_id
_entity_poly.type
_entity_poly.pdbx_seq_one_letter_code
_entity_poly.pdbx_strand_id
1 'polypeptide(L)'
;MMDSLLLYKILKNRTGAEISASGNPAIMSDTLKNNPMNEMKVFGWSKQESTTGANLLDIDSMLNEFLVKNNDGTYSILKTETGRFSKSFPVNLTAGTVVRFDANVIDYNGTYNLPLQLSINYQTISAGTAITLDGDVSEVTIYQDAKNDVGTYTKFKNAILSIGRTQIPYEPYTGGKPSPNPDYPQQIVSAGNSGNIEVNVRGKNLVDVYGYSANDIPNPEAERALFNTYGTTLSTTEKTDKLIVHQEIIDGATADNYTSGYFCIGINRKLETEKDYIITFNINVIQNPFSVSTVFVLLNGIEAYKAEVIGDKVTVKARCEEYRERQYVEIRNCGMSLEISNFMITEENESTIYEPYYEPQTIPISTPTGLPAIPVDSDGNYTDANGQQWIADYVDLKRGKYVQNICDLPLKDINLKWYTWGVNANADNGTGFYVFTTEYARVGNAKVLATICRYNIGAWGGREIGCSASVDNSYITVSLHTSDLDDASDNKKAIESFKKIVDQTDAHVLYVRAEPIERDLTPEEIQAYKNLVTYAGTTIVENGAECYMEVSAGGGDSLRAKKLALILGD
;
A
#
# COMPACT_ATOMS: atom_id res chain seq x y z
N MET A 1 -18.29 46.86 -27.00
CA MET A 1 -17.01 46.40 -26.42
C MET A 1 -17.27 46.06 -24.97
N MET A 2 -17.00 44.83 -24.56
CA MET A 2 -17.13 44.44 -23.15
C MET A 2 -15.90 45.00 -22.42
N ASP A 3 -16.11 45.73 -21.32
CA ASP A 3 -15.05 46.33 -20.51
C ASP A 3 -14.04 45.26 -20.07
N SER A 4 -12.76 45.47 -20.36
CA SER A 4 -11.64 44.58 -20.05
C SER A 4 -11.60 44.20 -18.56
N LEU A 5 -11.99 45.13 -17.68
CA LEU A 5 -12.10 44.92 -16.24
C LEU A 5 -13.26 43.98 -15.87
N LEU A 6 -14.38 44.08 -16.60
CA LEU A 6 -15.53 43.19 -16.43
C LEU A 6 -15.21 41.79 -16.93
N LEU A 7 -14.51 41.66 -18.07
CA LEU A 7 -14.04 40.37 -18.59
C LEU A 7 -13.03 39.70 -17.65
N TYR A 8 -12.08 40.47 -17.08
CA TYR A 8 -11.15 39.98 -16.06
C TYR A 8 -11.87 39.48 -14.81
N LYS A 9 -12.84 40.24 -14.28
CA LYS A 9 -13.66 39.83 -13.13
C LYS A 9 -14.48 38.57 -13.43
N ILE A 10 -15.05 38.46 -14.63
CA ILE A 10 -15.81 37.27 -15.06
C ILE A 10 -14.90 36.05 -15.18
N LEU A 11 -13.71 36.18 -15.76
CA LEU A 11 -12.76 35.08 -15.92
C LEU A 11 -12.20 34.62 -14.57
N LYS A 12 -11.80 35.56 -13.70
CA LYS A 12 -11.35 35.27 -12.34
C LYS A 12 -12.42 34.54 -11.52
N ASN A 13 -13.69 34.95 -11.66
CA ASN A 13 -14.81 34.30 -10.97
C ASN A 13 -15.16 32.93 -11.57
N ARG A 14 -14.81 32.66 -12.83
CA ARG A 14 -15.10 31.39 -13.51
C ARG A 14 -14.08 30.30 -13.24
N THR A 15 -12.82 30.65 -13.02
CA THR A 15 -11.74 29.67 -12.78
C THR A 15 -11.37 29.53 -11.31
N GLY A 16 -11.86 30.39 -10.44
CA GLY A 16 -11.56 30.36 -9.01
C GLY A 16 -10.09 30.66 -8.70
N ALA A 17 -9.70 30.50 -7.44
CA ALA A 17 -8.30 30.51 -7.04
C ALA A 17 -7.59 29.23 -7.49
N GLU A 18 -6.26 29.26 -7.57
CA GLU A 18 -5.48 28.03 -7.71
C GLU A 18 -5.52 27.28 -6.38
N ILE A 19 -5.82 25.99 -6.46
CA ILE A 19 -5.86 25.07 -5.32
C ILE A 19 -4.78 24.04 -5.57
N SER A 20 -3.95 23.77 -4.57
CA SER A 20 -2.93 22.73 -4.60
C SER A 20 -3.11 21.74 -3.46
N ALA A 21 -2.69 20.51 -3.71
CA ALA A 21 -2.66 19.43 -2.74
C ALA A 21 -1.46 18.53 -3.02
N SER A 22 -1.05 17.75 -2.03
CA SER A 22 0.00 16.77 -2.18
C SER A 22 -0.27 15.51 -1.37
N GLY A 23 0.48 14.44 -1.67
CA GLY A 23 0.29 13.12 -1.09
C GLY A 23 -0.37 12.14 -2.05
N ASN A 24 -0.81 11.01 -1.52
CA ASN A 24 -1.59 10.01 -2.25
C ASN A 24 -2.60 9.36 -1.27
N PRO A 25 -3.89 9.69 -1.36
CA PRO A 25 -4.49 10.62 -2.31
C PRO A 25 -4.09 12.09 -2.05
N ALA A 26 -4.06 12.90 -3.11
CA ALA A 26 -4.00 14.35 -3.02
C ALA A 26 -5.42 14.93 -3.16
N ILE A 27 -5.90 15.62 -2.12
CA ILE A 27 -7.29 16.07 -1.99
C ILE A 27 -7.39 17.59 -2.17
N MET A 28 -8.03 18.02 -3.25
CA MET A 28 -8.34 19.43 -3.52
C MET A 28 -9.80 19.70 -3.16
N SER A 29 -10.03 20.44 -2.06
CA SER A 29 -11.36 20.88 -1.63
C SER A 29 -11.75 22.21 -2.30
N ASP A 30 -13.06 22.48 -2.38
CA ASP A 30 -13.63 23.70 -2.95
C ASP A 30 -13.24 24.00 -4.41
N THR A 31 -12.99 22.94 -5.20
CA THR A 31 -12.71 23.07 -6.63
C THR A 31 -13.96 23.46 -7.41
N LEU A 32 -13.78 24.23 -8.48
CA LEU A 32 -14.85 24.51 -9.44
C LEU A 32 -14.86 23.41 -10.51
N LYS A 33 -16.04 23.08 -11.03
CA LYS A 33 -16.19 22.10 -12.10
C LYS A 33 -15.48 22.56 -13.38
N ASN A 34 -14.83 21.63 -14.06
CA ASN A 34 -14.18 21.81 -15.37
C ASN A 34 -12.97 22.76 -15.36
N ASN A 35 -12.30 22.98 -14.22
CA ASN A 35 -11.01 23.66 -14.26
C ASN A 35 -9.92 22.71 -14.74
N PRO A 36 -8.97 23.18 -15.59
CA PRO A 36 -7.84 22.36 -15.99
C PRO A 36 -6.89 22.10 -14.81
N MET A 37 -6.19 20.97 -14.89
CA MET A 37 -5.02 20.73 -14.04
C MET A 37 -3.86 21.65 -14.46
N ASN A 38 -3.25 22.32 -13.49
CA ASN A 38 -2.12 23.24 -13.70
C ASN A 38 -0.78 22.57 -13.38
N GLU A 39 -0.76 21.68 -12.40
CA GLU A 39 0.43 20.92 -11.98
C GLU A 39 0.01 19.49 -11.65
N MET A 40 0.82 18.53 -12.08
CA MET A 40 0.72 17.14 -11.68
C MET A 40 2.11 16.52 -11.80
N LYS A 41 2.73 16.27 -10.65
CA LYS A 41 3.97 15.52 -10.54
C LYS A 41 3.73 14.21 -9.79
N VAL A 42 4.33 13.13 -10.26
CA VAL A 42 4.28 11.81 -9.64
C VAL A 42 5.69 11.39 -9.32
N PHE A 43 6.01 11.29 -8.03
CA PHE A 43 7.34 10.98 -7.53
C PHE A 43 7.45 9.52 -7.11
N GLY A 44 8.57 8.92 -7.48
CA GLY A 44 8.92 7.57 -7.11
C GLY A 44 9.18 7.34 -5.63
N TRP A 45 9.24 6.07 -5.27
CA TRP A 45 9.76 5.59 -4.00
C TRP A 45 10.53 4.30 -4.24
N SER A 46 11.46 3.97 -3.34
CA SER A 46 12.06 2.64 -3.27
C SER A 46 12.08 2.13 -1.84
N LYS A 47 11.88 0.82 -1.69
CA LYS A 47 11.97 0.10 -0.42
C LYS A 47 13.02 -0.99 -0.53
N GLN A 48 13.96 -0.96 0.41
CA GLN A 48 14.90 -2.05 0.65
C GLN A 48 14.56 -2.68 1.99
N GLU A 49 14.03 -3.90 1.94
CA GLU A 49 13.84 -4.72 3.13
C GLU A 49 15.18 -5.04 3.78
N SER A 50 15.16 -5.25 5.09
CA SER A 50 16.34 -5.61 5.86
C SER A 50 15.96 -6.48 7.04
N THR A 51 16.84 -7.39 7.41
CA THR A 51 16.74 -8.16 8.66
C THR A 51 17.89 -7.80 9.57
N THR A 52 17.71 -8.00 10.87
CA THR A 52 18.75 -7.87 11.87
C THR A 52 19.53 -9.18 12.06
N GLY A 53 19.02 -10.30 11.55
CA GLY A 53 19.56 -11.64 11.81
C GLY A 53 19.11 -12.22 13.15
N ALA A 54 18.12 -11.62 13.80
CA ALA A 54 17.60 -12.04 15.10
C ALA A 54 16.78 -13.33 15.02
N ASN A 55 16.20 -13.65 13.87
CA ASN A 55 15.52 -14.93 13.69
C ASN A 55 16.55 -16.05 13.53
N LEU A 56 16.57 -16.96 14.50
CA LEU A 56 17.42 -18.14 14.51
C LEU A 56 16.73 -19.40 13.93
N LEU A 57 15.44 -19.30 13.58
CA LEU A 57 14.60 -20.43 13.17
C LEU A 57 14.51 -20.56 11.64
N ASP A 58 15.27 -21.48 11.06
CA ASP A 58 15.21 -21.81 9.63
C ASP A 58 14.09 -22.83 9.33
N ILE A 59 12.85 -22.36 9.26
CA ILE A 59 11.67 -23.22 9.00
C ILE A 59 11.72 -23.83 7.60
N ASP A 60 12.19 -23.06 6.61
CA ASP A 60 12.20 -23.51 5.23
C ASP A 60 13.17 -24.70 5.05
N SER A 61 14.29 -24.76 5.80
CA SER A 61 15.18 -25.93 5.84
C SER A 61 14.52 -27.22 6.37
N MET A 62 13.42 -27.09 7.11
CA MET A 62 12.72 -28.21 7.74
C MET A 62 11.55 -28.76 6.91
N LEU A 63 11.23 -28.13 5.76
CA LEU A 63 10.10 -28.53 4.92
C LEU A 63 10.21 -30.00 4.47
N ASN A 64 9.09 -30.72 4.55
CA ASN A 64 8.96 -32.10 4.09
C ASN A 64 7.48 -32.44 3.83
N GLU A 65 7.17 -33.73 3.64
CA GLU A 65 5.79 -34.22 3.46
C GLU A 65 4.83 -33.92 4.63
N PHE A 66 5.37 -33.57 5.81
CA PHE A 66 4.60 -33.27 7.02
C PHE A 66 4.66 -31.79 7.42
N LEU A 67 5.70 -31.03 7.10
CA LEU A 67 5.78 -29.58 7.29
C LEU A 67 5.81 -28.93 5.93
N VAL A 68 4.68 -28.34 5.54
CA VAL A 68 4.50 -27.75 4.21
C VAL A 68 4.29 -26.25 4.32
N LYS A 69 4.82 -25.52 3.35
CA LYS A 69 4.53 -24.09 3.15
C LYS A 69 3.32 -23.97 2.23
N ASN A 70 2.28 -23.28 2.69
CA ASN A 70 1.05 -23.06 1.94
C ASN A 70 1.19 -21.80 1.05
N ASN A 71 0.34 -21.68 0.04
CA ASN A 71 0.34 -20.54 -0.89
C ASN A 71 0.03 -19.19 -0.22
N ASP A 72 -0.67 -19.20 0.92
CA ASP A 72 -1.00 -18.02 1.72
C ASP A 72 0.16 -17.57 2.65
N GLY A 73 1.35 -18.15 2.48
CA GLY A 73 2.56 -17.83 3.26
C GLY A 73 2.58 -18.45 4.66
N THR A 74 1.57 -19.23 5.04
CA THR A 74 1.54 -19.96 6.30
C THR A 74 2.23 -21.31 6.19
N TYR A 75 2.58 -21.92 7.31
CA TYR A 75 3.10 -23.27 7.41
C TYR A 75 2.05 -24.18 8.03
N SER A 76 1.94 -25.40 7.51
CA SER A 76 1.08 -26.45 8.05
C SER A 76 1.93 -27.64 8.50
N ILE A 77 1.78 -28.06 9.76
CA ILE A 77 2.19 -29.38 10.20
C ILE A 77 1.01 -30.34 9.95
N LEU A 78 1.19 -31.27 9.03
CA LEU A 78 0.24 -32.26 8.56
C LEU A 78 0.33 -33.57 9.37
N LYS A 79 -0.72 -34.38 9.25
CA LYS A 79 -0.87 -35.66 9.93
C LYS A 79 0.32 -36.59 9.69
N THR A 80 0.87 -37.15 10.76
CA THR A 80 1.85 -38.25 10.73
C THR A 80 1.18 -39.57 11.15
N GLU A 81 1.62 -40.69 10.59
CA GLU A 81 1.14 -42.03 10.98
C GLU A 81 1.49 -42.40 12.43
N THR A 82 2.58 -41.82 12.94
CA THR A 82 3.14 -42.07 14.29
C THR A 82 2.59 -41.12 15.36
N GLY A 83 1.70 -40.18 15.01
CA GLY A 83 1.13 -39.21 15.96
C GLY A 83 2.16 -38.24 16.55
N ARG A 84 3.31 -38.01 15.87
CA ARG A 84 4.34 -37.08 16.33
C ARG A 84 5.08 -36.46 15.17
N PHE A 85 5.00 -35.14 15.05
CA PHE A 85 5.90 -34.37 14.18
C PHE A 85 7.08 -33.83 14.99
N SER A 86 8.28 -34.03 14.46
CA SER A 86 9.51 -33.57 15.08
C SER A 86 10.55 -33.33 13.99
N LYS A 87 11.05 -32.10 13.88
CA LYS A 87 12.17 -31.76 12.99
C LYS A 87 13.14 -30.86 13.68
N SER A 88 14.43 -31.12 13.47
CA SER A 88 15.51 -30.39 14.08
C SER A 88 16.26 -29.53 13.08
N PHE A 89 16.82 -28.43 13.58
CA PHE A 89 17.73 -27.56 12.85
C PHE A 89 18.87 -27.11 13.75
N PRO A 90 20.06 -26.87 13.18
CA PRO A 90 21.22 -26.49 13.96
C PRO A 90 21.07 -25.07 14.50
N VAL A 91 21.56 -24.85 15.72
CA VAL A 91 21.79 -23.54 16.32
C VAL A 91 23.13 -23.53 17.04
N ASN A 92 23.58 -22.39 17.52
CA ASN A 92 24.75 -22.33 18.40
C ASN A 92 24.48 -21.34 19.53
N LEU A 93 23.96 -21.84 20.65
CA LEU A 93 23.58 -21.04 21.82
C LEU A 93 24.29 -21.56 23.06
N THR A 94 24.77 -20.65 23.90
CA THR A 94 25.49 -21.01 25.13
C THR A 94 24.57 -21.07 26.34
N ALA A 95 24.95 -21.88 27.32
CA ALA A 95 24.27 -21.95 28.61
C ALA A 95 24.12 -20.55 29.25
N GLY A 96 22.97 -20.30 29.88
CA GLY A 96 22.62 -19.01 30.45
C GLY A 96 22.03 -17.99 29.47
N THR A 97 22.07 -18.26 28.15
CA THR A 97 21.38 -17.42 27.16
C THR A 97 19.87 -17.49 27.38
N VAL A 98 19.19 -16.35 27.30
CA VAL A 98 17.73 -16.30 27.32
C VAL A 98 17.23 -16.31 25.89
N VAL A 99 16.28 -17.20 25.57
CA VAL A 99 15.66 -17.29 24.25
C VAL A 99 14.15 -17.23 24.34
N ARG A 100 13.52 -16.68 23.31
CA ARG A 100 12.08 -16.55 23.17
C ARG A 100 11.63 -17.13 21.83
N PHE A 101 10.54 -17.89 21.88
CA PHE A 101 9.87 -18.40 20.69
C PHE A 101 8.53 -17.72 20.53
N ASP A 102 8.31 -17.03 19.42
CA ASP A 102 7.03 -16.43 19.07
C ASP A 102 6.55 -16.99 17.73
N ALA A 103 5.24 -17.18 17.59
CA ALA A 103 4.61 -17.60 16.35
C ALA A 103 3.13 -17.22 16.37
N ASN A 104 2.56 -16.91 15.20
CA ASN A 104 1.13 -16.71 15.04
C ASN A 104 0.49 -18.05 14.70
N VAL A 105 -0.08 -18.73 15.69
CA VAL A 105 -0.88 -19.94 15.47
C VAL A 105 -2.25 -19.54 14.96
N ILE A 106 -2.60 -20.01 13.77
CA ILE A 106 -3.83 -19.66 13.05
C ILE A 106 -4.91 -20.72 13.30
N ASP A 107 -4.53 -21.99 13.26
CA ASP A 107 -5.44 -23.10 13.45
C ASP A 107 -4.73 -24.27 14.15
N TYR A 108 -5.44 -24.92 15.06
CA TYR A 108 -4.97 -26.02 15.87
C TYR A 108 -6.13 -26.89 16.35
N ASN A 109 -6.04 -28.20 16.15
CA ASN A 109 -7.11 -29.15 16.49
C ASN A 109 -6.65 -30.29 17.45
N GLY A 110 -5.52 -30.13 18.13
CA GLY A 110 -5.00 -31.14 19.06
C GLY A 110 -5.61 -31.06 20.46
N THR A 111 -5.37 -32.09 21.27
CA THR A 111 -5.94 -32.25 22.63
C THR A 111 -5.39 -31.29 23.67
N TYR A 112 -4.16 -30.80 23.49
CA TYR A 112 -3.43 -30.02 24.50
C TYR A 112 -3.37 -28.55 24.10
N ASN A 113 -3.39 -27.63 25.07
CA ASN A 113 -3.27 -26.18 24.80
C ASN A 113 -1.85 -25.73 24.41
N LEU A 114 -1.10 -26.57 23.69
CA LEU A 114 0.28 -26.32 23.30
C LEU A 114 0.42 -26.50 21.77
N PRO A 115 -0.12 -25.55 20.98
CA PRO A 115 -0.29 -25.72 19.54
C PRO A 115 1.02 -25.81 18.76
N LEU A 116 2.06 -25.10 19.21
CA LEU A 116 3.37 -25.08 18.57
C LEU A 116 4.47 -24.86 19.62
N GLN A 117 5.50 -25.69 19.58
CA GLN A 117 6.56 -25.69 20.58
C GLN A 117 7.91 -26.01 19.96
N LEU A 118 8.97 -25.56 20.62
CA LEU A 118 10.32 -26.05 20.36
C LEU A 118 10.80 -26.88 21.56
N SER A 119 11.56 -27.92 21.28
CA SER A 119 12.33 -28.69 22.26
C SER A 119 13.79 -28.29 22.15
N ILE A 120 14.38 -27.86 23.27
CA ILE A 120 15.74 -27.33 23.40
C ILE A 120 16.37 -27.99 24.63
N ASN A 121 17.37 -28.86 24.47
CA ASN A 121 18.02 -29.57 25.59
C ASN A 121 17.03 -30.19 26.60
N TYR A 122 16.00 -30.91 26.13
CA TYR A 122 14.93 -31.48 26.95
C TYR A 122 14.01 -30.47 27.66
N GLN A 123 14.24 -29.16 27.50
CA GLN A 123 13.32 -28.10 27.86
C GLN A 123 12.33 -27.88 26.72
N THR A 124 11.09 -27.53 27.05
CA THR A 124 10.07 -27.18 26.06
C THR A 124 9.73 -25.70 26.16
N ILE A 125 9.74 -25.00 25.02
CA ILE A 125 9.34 -23.61 24.90
C ILE A 125 8.12 -23.53 23.98
N SER A 126 7.01 -23.03 24.52
CA SER A 126 5.78 -22.83 23.74
C SER A 126 5.81 -21.47 23.05
N ALA A 127 5.10 -21.34 21.92
CA ALA A 127 4.95 -20.06 21.26
C ALA A 127 4.43 -18.98 22.24
N GLY A 128 5.07 -17.81 22.25
CA GLY A 128 4.79 -16.70 23.17
C GLY A 128 5.57 -16.72 24.49
N THR A 129 6.47 -17.69 24.69
CA THR A 129 7.22 -17.85 25.96
C THR A 129 8.73 -17.71 25.77
N ALA A 130 9.45 -17.47 26.87
CA ALA A 130 10.90 -17.36 26.92
C ALA A 130 11.48 -18.23 28.04
N ILE A 131 12.67 -18.81 27.80
CA ILE A 131 13.39 -19.66 28.76
C ILE A 131 14.85 -19.23 28.88
N THR A 132 15.50 -19.61 29.97
CA THR A 132 16.96 -19.49 30.13
C THR A 132 17.57 -20.88 29.93
N LEU A 133 18.53 -20.99 29.01
CA LEU A 133 19.17 -22.25 28.68
C LEU A 133 20.00 -22.76 29.85
N ASP A 134 19.84 -24.03 30.21
CA ASP A 134 20.57 -24.70 31.28
C ASP A 134 21.87 -25.38 30.82
N GLY A 135 22.08 -25.48 29.51
CA GLY A 135 23.28 -26.00 28.87
C GLY A 135 23.47 -25.43 27.47
N ASP A 136 24.63 -25.69 26.87
CA ASP A 136 24.91 -25.31 25.49
C ASP A 136 24.00 -26.09 24.54
N VAL A 137 23.46 -25.41 23.53
CA VAL A 137 22.49 -25.96 22.57
C VAL A 137 23.08 -25.86 21.17
N SER A 138 23.21 -27.01 20.51
CA SER A 138 23.64 -27.11 19.11
C SER A 138 22.49 -27.38 18.14
N GLU A 139 21.31 -27.72 18.64
CA GLU A 139 20.16 -28.13 17.83
C GLU A 139 18.86 -27.75 18.57
N VAL A 140 17.89 -27.25 17.81
CA VAL A 140 16.52 -27.02 18.29
C VAL A 140 15.56 -27.85 17.46
N THR A 141 14.57 -28.44 18.12
CA THR A 141 13.57 -29.27 17.46
C THR A 141 12.20 -28.60 17.48
N ILE A 142 11.62 -28.30 16.32
CA ILE A 142 10.19 -27.99 16.25
C ILE A 142 9.41 -29.28 16.54
N TYR A 143 8.52 -29.20 17.51
CA TYR A 143 7.87 -30.36 18.10
C TYR A 143 6.37 -30.12 18.24
N GLN A 144 5.59 -31.13 17.84
CA GLN A 144 4.16 -31.19 18.07
C GLN A 144 3.80 -32.57 18.63
N ASP A 145 3.14 -32.60 19.79
CA ASP A 145 2.58 -33.81 20.39
C ASP A 145 1.16 -34.05 19.86
N ALA A 146 0.89 -35.23 19.27
CA ALA A 146 -0.44 -35.59 18.77
C ALA A 146 -0.92 -36.89 19.42
N LYS A 147 -1.64 -36.78 20.55
CA LYS A 147 -2.29 -37.94 21.22
C LYS A 147 -3.77 -38.12 20.82
N ASN A 148 -4.14 -37.77 19.59
CA ASN A 148 -5.49 -38.00 19.07
C ASN A 148 -5.45 -38.91 17.82
N ASP A 149 -6.34 -39.89 17.77
CA ASP A 149 -6.59 -40.73 16.58
C ASP A 149 -7.22 -39.95 15.41
N VAL A 150 -7.61 -38.69 15.65
CA VAL A 150 -8.06 -37.71 14.66
C VAL A 150 -6.88 -36.77 14.38
N GLY A 151 -6.25 -36.94 13.20
CA GLY A 151 -4.97 -36.32 12.84
C GLY A 151 -4.81 -34.86 13.29
N THR A 152 -3.74 -34.59 14.03
CA THR A 152 -3.44 -33.25 14.51
C THR A 152 -2.86 -32.38 13.40
N TYR A 153 -3.30 -31.14 13.38
CA TYR A 153 -2.99 -30.10 12.41
C TYR A 153 -2.56 -28.84 13.17
N THR A 154 -1.49 -28.19 12.70
CA THR A 154 -1.16 -26.82 13.15
C THR A 154 -0.85 -25.96 11.96
N LYS A 155 -1.65 -24.91 11.78
CA LYS A 155 -1.38 -23.84 10.84
C LYS A 155 -0.78 -22.68 11.60
N PHE A 156 0.35 -22.16 11.14
CA PHE A 156 1.01 -21.03 11.79
C PHE A 156 1.74 -20.14 10.79
N LYS A 157 2.10 -18.93 11.20
CA LYS A 157 2.96 -18.02 10.45
C LYS A 157 3.89 -17.24 11.38
N ASN A 158 4.87 -16.56 10.80
CA ASN A 158 5.74 -15.62 11.51
C ASN A 158 6.43 -16.24 12.73
N ALA A 159 6.86 -17.49 12.62
CA ALA A 159 7.54 -18.18 13.69
C ALA A 159 9.02 -17.72 13.75
N ILE A 160 9.45 -17.31 14.95
CA ILE A 160 10.77 -16.73 15.21
C ILE A 160 11.31 -17.25 16.54
N LEU A 161 12.55 -17.74 16.52
CA LEU A 161 13.34 -17.98 17.73
C LEU A 161 14.35 -16.85 17.85
N SER A 162 14.32 -16.10 18.96
CA SER A 162 15.16 -14.92 19.16
C SER A 162 15.83 -14.93 20.53
N ILE A 163 16.92 -14.17 20.67
CA ILE A 163 17.63 -13.99 21.94
C ILE A 163 16.96 -12.86 22.74
N GLY A 164 16.66 -13.11 24.01
CA GLY A 164 16.03 -12.16 24.93
C GLY A 164 14.67 -12.62 25.44
N ARG A 165 14.03 -11.79 26.28
CA ARG A 165 12.69 -12.05 26.84
C ARG A 165 11.57 -11.31 26.10
N THR A 166 11.91 -10.24 25.41
CA THR A 166 10.97 -9.33 24.76
C THR A 166 10.61 -9.88 23.39
N GLN A 167 9.31 -9.84 23.06
CA GLN A 167 8.86 -10.13 21.71
C GLN A 167 9.43 -9.08 20.74
N ILE A 168 9.98 -9.53 19.63
CA ILE A 168 10.45 -8.67 18.53
C ILE A 168 9.55 -8.83 17.31
N PRO A 169 9.50 -7.85 16.39
CA PRO A 169 8.84 -8.03 15.10
C PRO A 169 9.41 -9.24 14.36
N TYR A 170 8.55 -9.94 13.62
CA TYR A 170 8.99 -11.06 12.81
C TYR A 170 9.87 -10.58 11.64
N GLU A 171 10.97 -11.30 11.42
CA GLU A 171 11.81 -11.22 10.23
C GLU A 171 12.14 -12.65 9.74
N PRO A 172 12.34 -12.87 8.43
CA PRO A 172 12.73 -14.17 7.92
C PRO A 172 14.13 -14.59 8.41
N TYR A 173 14.41 -15.89 8.41
CA TYR A 173 15.72 -16.41 8.75
C TYR A 173 16.76 -16.02 7.69
N THR A 174 17.84 -15.38 8.13
CA THR A 174 18.94 -14.89 7.30
C THR A 174 20.30 -15.37 7.83
N GLY A 175 20.35 -16.63 8.28
CA GLY A 175 21.61 -17.24 8.74
C GLY A 175 22.13 -16.68 10.07
N GLY A 176 21.26 -16.02 10.84
CA GLY A 176 21.66 -15.29 12.05
C GLY A 176 22.44 -14.00 11.76
N LYS A 177 22.42 -13.48 10.53
CA LYS A 177 23.16 -12.29 10.10
C LYS A 177 22.21 -11.18 9.61
N PRO A 178 22.52 -9.90 9.83
CA PRO A 178 21.76 -8.81 9.23
C PRO A 178 21.75 -8.90 7.69
N SER A 179 20.61 -8.61 7.05
CA SER A 179 20.48 -8.53 5.59
C SER A 179 20.10 -7.11 5.15
N PRO A 180 20.41 -6.69 3.90
CA PRO A 180 21.15 -7.42 2.88
C PRO A 180 22.62 -7.67 3.25
N ASN A 181 23.09 -8.84 2.85
CA ASN A 181 24.49 -9.27 2.85
C ASN A 181 24.68 -10.23 1.64
N PRO A 182 25.92 -10.61 1.27
CA PRO A 182 26.17 -11.53 0.15
C PRO A 182 25.40 -12.86 0.19
N ASP A 183 25.22 -13.46 1.37
CA ASP A 183 24.49 -14.74 1.53
C ASP A 183 22.97 -14.55 1.44
N TYR A 184 22.48 -13.37 1.82
CA TYR A 184 21.06 -13.02 1.87
C TYR A 184 20.79 -11.66 1.21
N PRO A 185 20.95 -11.54 -0.12
CA PRO A 185 20.64 -10.30 -0.82
C PRO A 185 19.18 -9.92 -0.66
N GLN A 186 18.89 -8.62 -0.65
CA GLN A 186 17.53 -8.07 -0.59
C GLN A 186 17.26 -7.28 -1.85
N GLN A 187 16.17 -7.61 -2.54
CA GLN A 187 15.72 -6.84 -3.69
C GLN A 187 15.32 -5.43 -3.26
N ILE A 188 15.53 -4.47 -4.16
CA ILE A 188 15.04 -3.10 -4.00
C ILE A 188 13.79 -2.97 -4.84
N VAL A 189 12.65 -2.82 -4.17
CA VAL A 189 11.36 -2.62 -4.85
C VAL A 189 11.18 -1.12 -5.08
N SER A 190 10.74 -0.74 -6.28
CA SER A 190 10.47 0.65 -6.60
C SER A 190 9.11 0.81 -7.25
N ALA A 191 8.53 2.01 -7.13
CA ALA A 191 7.28 2.35 -7.78
C ALA A 191 7.39 2.22 -9.31
N GLY A 192 6.30 1.87 -9.99
CA GLY A 192 6.24 1.84 -11.45
C GLY A 192 7.08 0.75 -12.13
N ASN A 193 7.64 -0.22 -11.40
CA ASN A 193 8.40 -1.36 -11.96
C ASN A 193 7.59 -2.20 -12.97
N SER A 194 6.26 -2.10 -12.96
CA SER A 194 5.35 -2.68 -13.96
C SER A 194 5.41 -2.00 -15.33
N GLY A 195 6.18 -0.91 -15.47
CA GLY A 195 6.30 -0.15 -16.72
C GLY A 195 5.25 0.95 -16.90
N ASN A 196 4.23 1.00 -16.03
CA ASN A 196 3.22 2.04 -16.04
C ASN A 196 2.63 2.30 -14.65
N ILE A 197 2.13 3.51 -14.44
CA ILE A 197 1.36 3.92 -13.28
C ILE A 197 0.05 4.52 -13.75
N GLU A 198 -1.07 4.08 -13.19
CA GLU A 198 -2.37 4.67 -13.42
C GLU A 198 -2.67 5.75 -12.39
N VAL A 199 -3.00 6.95 -12.86
CA VAL A 199 -3.48 8.07 -12.02
C VAL A 199 -4.95 8.28 -12.27
N ASN A 200 -5.73 8.32 -11.19
CA ASN A 200 -7.17 8.49 -11.18
C ASN A 200 -7.54 9.84 -10.56
N VAL A 201 -8.38 10.60 -11.27
CA VAL A 201 -9.00 11.84 -10.80
C VAL A 201 -10.48 11.56 -10.60
N ARG A 202 -10.95 11.59 -9.35
CA ARG A 202 -12.35 11.29 -9.00
C ARG A 202 -12.98 12.35 -8.11
N GLY A 203 -14.30 12.31 -8.02
CA GLY A 203 -15.04 12.99 -6.96
C GLY A 203 -15.04 12.18 -5.65
N LYS A 204 -15.59 12.78 -4.61
CA LYS A 204 -15.76 12.15 -3.29
C LYS A 204 -16.86 11.07 -3.29
N ASN A 205 -17.96 11.31 -3.99
CA ASN A 205 -19.02 10.31 -4.12
C ASN A 205 -18.58 9.18 -5.06
N LEU A 206 -18.40 7.98 -4.49
CA LEU A 206 -17.81 6.83 -5.17
C LEU A 206 -18.75 6.12 -6.15
N VAL A 207 -20.05 6.36 -6.02
CA VAL A 207 -21.09 5.61 -6.73
C VAL A 207 -22.14 6.52 -7.35
N ASP A 208 -22.60 6.15 -8.53
CA ASP A 208 -23.84 6.63 -9.08
C ASP A 208 -25.00 5.68 -8.76
N VAL A 209 -26.20 6.23 -8.70
CA VAL A 209 -27.42 5.44 -8.57
C VAL A 209 -27.92 5.06 -9.96
N TYR A 210 -28.06 3.78 -10.27
CA TYR A 210 -28.67 3.34 -11.54
C TYR A 210 -30.18 3.16 -11.43
N GLY A 211 -30.72 2.99 -10.22
CA GLY A 211 -32.15 2.82 -10.01
C GLY A 211 -32.52 2.39 -8.60
N TYR A 212 -33.82 2.15 -8.42
CA TYR A 212 -34.43 1.73 -7.16
C TYR A 212 -35.31 0.51 -7.36
N SER A 213 -35.53 -0.26 -6.29
CA SER A 213 -36.45 -1.39 -6.29
C SER A 213 -37.03 -1.62 -4.90
N ALA A 214 -38.31 -1.97 -4.82
CA ALA A 214 -38.96 -2.39 -3.58
C ALA A 214 -38.52 -3.78 -3.13
N ASN A 215 -37.85 -4.54 -3.99
CA ASN A 215 -37.26 -5.86 -3.70
C ASN A 215 -35.76 -5.85 -3.99
N ASP A 216 -35.08 -6.96 -3.67
CA ASP A 216 -33.67 -7.18 -3.97
C ASP A 216 -33.36 -6.95 -5.47
N ILE A 217 -32.25 -6.27 -5.74
CA ILE A 217 -31.72 -6.03 -7.10
C ILE A 217 -30.30 -6.60 -7.18
N PRO A 218 -30.15 -7.90 -7.46
CA PRO A 218 -28.87 -8.56 -7.36
C PRO A 218 -27.83 -8.05 -8.35
N ASN A 219 -28.22 -7.41 -9.45
CA ASN A 219 -27.28 -6.78 -10.37
C ASN A 219 -27.99 -5.63 -11.13
N PRO A 220 -27.26 -4.81 -11.91
CA PRO A 220 -27.85 -3.70 -12.66
C PRO A 220 -28.90 -4.10 -13.71
N GLU A 221 -28.90 -5.35 -14.16
CA GLU A 221 -29.82 -5.87 -15.18
C GLU A 221 -31.09 -6.50 -14.58
N ALA A 222 -31.13 -6.68 -13.26
CA ALA A 222 -32.24 -7.30 -12.57
C ALA A 222 -33.54 -6.48 -12.70
N GLU A 223 -34.66 -7.18 -12.83
CA GLU A 223 -35.98 -6.53 -12.85
C GLU A 223 -36.22 -5.76 -11.55
N ARG A 224 -36.55 -4.48 -11.69
CA ARG A 224 -36.82 -3.58 -10.56
C ARG A 224 -38.31 -3.59 -10.25
N ALA A 225 -38.66 -3.76 -8.99
CA ALA A 225 -40.06 -3.80 -8.56
C ALA A 225 -40.50 -2.45 -7.99
N LEU A 226 -41.70 -1.99 -8.35
CA LEU A 226 -42.30 -0.77 -7.76
C LEU A 226 -42.92 -1.02 -6.39
N PHE A 227 -43.24 -2.27 -6.06
CA PHE A 227 -43.86 -2.64 -4.79
C PHE A 227 -43.41 -4.04 -4.34
N ASN A 228 -43.54 -4.31 -3.04
CA ASN A 228 -43.25 -5.62 -2.45
C ASN A 228 -44.42 -6.14 -1.61
N THR A 229 -44.31 -7.38 -1.13
CA THR A 229 -45.34 -8.04 -0.31
C THR A 229 -45.45 -7.49 1.10
N TYR A 230 -44.52 -6.62 1.54
CA TYR A 230 -44.52 -5.98 2.84
C TYR A 230 -45.14 -4.59 2.84
N GLY A 231 -45.82 -4.19 1.76
CA GLY A 231 -46.54 -2.92 1.66
C GLY A 231 -45.69 -1.70 1.30
N THR A 232 -44.41 -1.90 0.92
CA THR A 232 -43.59 -0.82 0.38
C THR A 232 -43.97 -0.55 -1.08
N THR A 233 -44.22 0.70 -1.43
CA THR A 233 -44.40 1.19 -2.81
C THR A 233 -43.45 2.35 -3.09
N LEU A 234 -42.78 2.32 -4.24
CA LEU A 234 -41.88 3.37 -4.71
C LEU A 234 -42.57 4.28 -5.72
N SER A 235 -42.22 5.57 -5.72
CA SER A 235 -42.70 6.50 -6.76
C SER A 235 -42.13 6.22 -8.15
N THR A 236 -40.97 5.58 -8.23
CA THR A 236 -40.28 5.19 -9.47
C THR A 236 -39.21 4.13 -9.18
N THR A 237 -38.84 3.34 -10.19
CA THR A 237 -37.65 2.47 -10.18
C THR A 237 -36.46 3.13 -10.87
N GLU A 238 -36.67 4.22 -11.60
CA GLU A 238 -35.62 4.95 -12.30
C GLU A 238 -34.90 5.95 -11.40
N LYS A 239 -33.64 6.24 -11.73
CA LYS A 239 -32.83 7.26 -11.05
C LYS A 239 -33.56 8.61 -11.06
N THR A 240 -33.61 9.24 -9.89
CA THR A 240 -34.20 10.57 -9.66
C THR A 240 -33.48 11.26 -8.50
N ASP A 241 -33.50 12.58 -8.44
CA ASP A 241 -32.90 13.34 -7.33
C ASP A 241 -33.61 13.05 -5.99
N LYS A 242 -34.90 12.70 -6.07
CA LYS A 242 -35.77 12.41 -4.93
C LYS A 242 -36.59 11.17 -5.18
N LEU A 243 -36.56 10.22 -4.26
CA LEU A 243 -37.41 9.04 -4.25
C LEU A 243 -38.44 9.15 -3.12
N ILE A 244 -39.72 8.98 -3.43
CA ILE A 244 -40.78 8.86 -2.43
C ILE A 244 -41.05 7.38 -2.20
N VAL A 245 -41.01 6.98 -0.94
CA VAL A 245 -41.31 5.64 -0.46
C VAL A 245 -42.57 5.70 0.39
N HIS A 246 -43.62 5.05 -0.07
CA HIS A 246 -44.85 4.87 0.68
C HIS A 246 -44.84 3.50 1.37
N GLN A 247 -45.21 3.47 2.64
CA GLN A 247 -45.27 2.24 3.43
C GLN A 247 -46.68 2.02 4.00
N GLU A 248 -47.31 0.93 3.58
CA GLU A 248 -48.54 0.43 4.20
C GLU A 248 -48.20 -0.59 5.31
N ILE A 249 -48.80 -0.45 6.49
CA ILE A 249 -48.52 -1.36 7.62
C ILE A 249 -49.40 -2.60 7.51
N ILE A 250 -48.76 -3.75 7.27
CA ILE A 250 -49.42 -5.05 7.27
C ILE A 250 -49.67 -5.55 8.70
N ASP A 251 -50.64 -6.45 8.85
CA ASP A 251 -50.97 -7.04 10.16
C ASP A 251 -49.78 -7.80 10.76
N GLY A 252 -49.54 -7.61 12.06
CA GLY A 252 -48.40 -8.20 12.77
C GLY A 252 -47.02 -7.55 12.50
N ALA A 253 -46.94 -6.46 11.72
CA ALA A 253 -45.68 -5.77 11.48
C ALA A 253 -45.09 -5.15 12.77
N THR A 254 -43.77 -5.22 12.89
CA THR A 254 -42.98 -4.60 13.98
C THR A 254 -41.82 -3.79 13.38
N ALA A 255 -41.42 -2.72 14.06
CA ALA A 255 -40.49 -1.73 13.50
C ALA A 255 -39.08 -2.26 13.17
N ASP A 256 -38.64 -3.35 13.81
CA ASP A 256 -37.30 -3.93 13.63
C ASP A 256 -37.29 -5.14 12.67
N ASN A 257 -38.33 -5.29 11.84
CA ASN A 257 -38.50 -6.43 10.93
C ASN A 257 -38.77 -5.96 9.49
N TYR A 258 -38.33 -6.75 8.50
CA TYR A 258 -38.66 -6.60 7.07
C TYR A 258 -40.16 -6.42 6.79
N THR A 259 -41.01 -6.98 7.63
CA THR A 259 -42.47 -6.79 7.58
C THR A 259 -42.91 -5.33 7.73
N SER A 260 -42.02 -4.44 8.19
CA SER A 260 -42.26 -3.00 8.26
C SER A 260 -41.69 -2.22 7.07
N GLY A 261 -41.29 -2.91 6.01
CA GLY A 261 -40.87 -2.30 4.76
C GLY A 261 -39.37 -2.21 4.56
N TYR A 262 -38.99 -2.31 3.29
CA TYR A 262 -37.64 -2.05 2.81
C TYR A 262 -37.65 -1.69 1.33
N PHE A 263 -36.56 -1.09 0.88
CA PHE A 263 -36.27 -0.87 -0.53
C PHE A 263 -34.77 -0.85 -0.77
N CYS A 264 -34.37 -0.96 -2.04
CA CYS A 264 -32.99 -1.04 -2.48
C CYS A 264 -32.63 0.14 -3.39
N ILE A 265 -31.44 0.69 -3.21
CA ILE A 265 -30.79 1.69 -4.06
C ILE A 265 -29.67 0.98 -4.82
N GLY A 266 -29.80 0.85 -6.13
CA GLY A 266 -28.80 0.22 -6.98
C GLY A 266 -27.60 1.14 -7.21
N ILE A 267 -26.38 0.62 -7.00
CA ILE A 267 -25.13 1.37 -7.19
C ILE A 267 -24.36 0.88 -8.42
N ASN A 268 -23.81 1.80 -9.21
CA ASN A 268 -23.20 1.50 -10.51
C ASN A 268 -21.78 0.87 -10.46
N ARG A 269 -21.24 0.65 -9.26
CA ARG A 269 -19.85 0.22 -9.06
C ARG A 269 -19.79 -0.87 -8.00
N LYS A 270 -18.96 -1.89 -8.24
CA LYS A 270 -18.55 -2.84 -7.20
C LYS A 270 -17.50 -2.17 -6.31
N LEU A 271 -17.82 -2.03 -5.03
CA LEU A 271 -16.90 -1.50 -4.02
C LEU A 271 -15.93 -2.60 -3.56
N GLU A 272 -14.83 -2.18 -2.95
CA GLU A 272 -13.80 -3.09 -2.44
C GLU A 272 -14.36 -3.93 -1.29
N THR A 273 -14.21 -5.25 -1.40
CA THR A 273 -14.68 -6.19 -0.38
C THR A 273 -13.89 -6.02 0.91
N GLU A 274 -14.52 -6.32 2.06
CA GLU A 274 -13.95 -6.23 3.41
C GLU A 274 -13.54 -4.81 3.85
N LYS A 275 -13.91 -3.77 3.09
CA LYS A 275 -13.63 -2.37 3.39
C LYS A 275 -14.84 -1.65 3.98
N ASP A 276 -14.59 -0.72 4.90
CA ASP A 276 -15.62 0.12 5.49
C ASP A 276 -15.86 1.39 4.66
N TYR A 277 -17.14 1.73 4.47
CA TYR A 277 -17.58 2.92 3.76
C TYR A 277 -18.56 3.74 4.60
N ILE A 278 -18.66 5.04 4.28
CA ILE A 278 -19.66 5.93 4.87
C ILE A 278 -20.80 6.12 3.87
N ILE A 279 -22.00 5.72 4.25
CA ILE A 279 -23.22 5.91 3.47
C ILE A 279 -23.98 7.08 4.07
N THR A 280 -24.37 8.03 3.22
CA THR A 280 -25.14 9.22 3.62
C THR A 280 -26.28 9.48 2.66
N PHE A 281 -27.39 9.98 3.20
CA PHE A 281 -28.51 10.48 2.42
C PHE A 281 -29.35 11.42 3.28
N ASN A 282 -30.08 12.30 2.61
CA ASN A 282 -31.10 13.11 3.25
C ASN A 282 -32.40 12.32 3.33
N ILE A 283 -33.13 12.48 4.44
CA ILE A 283 -34.40 11.83 4.71
C ILE A 283 -35.42 12.86 5.20
N ASN A 284 -36.63 12.81 4.64
CA ASN A 284 -37.78 13.54 5.14
C ASN A 284 -38.91 12.55 5.44
N VAL A 285 -39.27 12.42 6.72
CA VAL A 285 -40.27 11.44 7.16
C VAL A 285 -41.67 12.01 6.95
N ILE A 286 -42.46 11.33 6.11
CA ILE A 286 -43.83 11.72 5.74
C ILE A 286 -44.83 11.13 6.75
N GLN A 287 -44.63 9.87 7.13
CA GLN A 287 -45.47 9.16 8.09
C GLN A 287 -44.61 8.22 8.92
N ASN A 288 -44.86 8.16 10.24
CA ASN A 288 -44.11 7.33 11.18
C ASN A 288 -45.05 6.62 12.17
N PRO A 289 -45.68 5.50 11.77
CA PRO A 289 -46.71 4.84 12.58
C PRO A 289 -46.15 4.20 13.86
N PHE A 290 -44.88 3.80 13.86
CA PHE A 290 -44.23 3.20 15.03
C PHE A 290 -43.49 4.19 15.92
N SER A 291 -43.48 5.48 15.57
CA SER A 291 -42.77 6.54 16.31
C SER A 291 -41.27 6.24 16.52
N VAL A 292 -40.63 5.62 15.53
CA VAL A 292 -39.20 5.28 15.57
C VAL A 292 -38.34 6.37 14.98
N SER A 293 -37.11 6.53 15.47
CA SER A 293 -36.15 7.53 14.98
C SER A 293 -34.95 6.92 14.26
N THR A 294 -35.07 5.65 13.83
CA THR A 294 -33.97 4.88 13.26
C THR A 294 -34.41 4.14 12.01
N VAL A 295 -33.46 3.93 11.09
CA VAL A 295 -33.56 3.02 9.96
C VAL A 295 -32.45 1.98 10.04
N PHE A 296 -32.55 0.90 9.27
CA PHE A 296 -31.42 0.01 9.04
C PHE A 296 -30.90 0.19 7.63
N VAL A 297 -29.58 0.27 7.49
CA VAL A 297 -28.89 0.37 6.21
C VAL A 297 -28.01 -0.86 6.04
N LEU A 298 -28.07 -1.46 4.86
CA LEU A 298 -27.35 -2.67 4.52
C LEU A 298 -26.62 -2.47 3.19
N LEU A 299 -25.30 -2.54 3.19
CA LEU A 299 -24.52 -2.62 1.95
C LEU A 299 -24.56 -4.07 1.45
N ASN A 300 -24.99 -4.26 0.20
CA ASN A 300 -25.26 -5.57 -0.44
C ASN A 300 -26.28 -6.47 0.29
N GLY A 301 -27.07 -5.91 1.21
CA GLY A 301 -28.14 -6.64 1.91
C GLY A 301 -27.63 -7.76 2.83
N ILE A 302 -26.44 -7.61 3.43
CA ILE A 302 -25.80 -8.64 4.26
C ILE A 302 -25.91 -8.28 5.75
N GLU A 303 -25.18 -7.26 6.20
CA GLU A 303 -25.14 -6.83 7.59
C GLU A 303 -26.03 -5.59 7.79
N ALA A 304 -26.83 -5.61 8.86
CA ALA A 304 -27.76 -4.54 9.22
C ALA A 304 -27.13 -3.56 10.20
N TYR A 305 -26.87 -2.35 9.71
CA TYR A 305 -26.38 -1.25 10.52
C TYR A 305 -27.53 -0.33 10.91
N LYS A 306 -27.80 -0.23 12.22
CA LYS A 306 -28.80 0.68 12.75
C LYS A 306 -28.28 2.11 12.65
N ALA A 307 -29.04 2.99 12.00
CA ALA A 307 -28.69 4.39 11.80
C ALA A 307 -29.76 5.30 12.42
N GLU A 308 -29.33 6.29 13.19
CA GLU A 308 -30.21 7.33 13.73
C GLU A 308 -30.55 8.36 12.65
N VAL A 309 -31.80 8.82 12.65
CA VAL A 309 -32.24 9.96 11.86
C VAL A 309 -31.97 11.22 12.67
N ILE A 310 -30.94 11.98 12.29
CA ILE A 310 -30.55 13.23 12.96
C ILE A 310 -30.94 14.40 12.08
N GLY A 311 -32.00 15.12 12.49
CA GLY A 311 -32.58 16.17 11.65
C GLY A 311 -33.16 15.57 10.37
N ASP A 312 -32.60 15.97 9.23
CA ASP A 312 -32.97 15.51 7.89
C ASP A 312 -31.91 14.61 7.24
N LYS A 313 -31.00 14.03 8.04
CA LYS A 313 -29.84 13.28 7.52
C LYS A 313 -29.67 11.92 8.21
N VAL A 314 -29.25 10.94 7.42
CA VAL A 314 -28.74 9.64 7.87
C VAL A 314 -27.26 9.53 7.51
N THR A 315 -26.45 9.00 8.42
CA THR A 315 -25.04 8.69 8.21
C THR A 315 -24.73 7.38 8.90
N VAL A 316 -24.10 6.46 8.19
CA VAL A 316 -23.79 5.13 8.71
C VAL A 316 -22.48 4.62 8.14
N LYS A 317 -21.66 4.01 9.00
CA LYS A 317 -20.47 3.26 8.60
C LYS A 317 -20.90 1.82 8.35
N ALA A 318 -20.66 1.32 7.14
CA ALA A 318 -21.05 -0.03 6.72
C ALA A 318 -19.89 -0.72 6.02
N ARG A 319 -19.66 -1.99 6.35
CA ARG A 319 -18.64 -2.80 5.69
C ARG A 319 -19.18 -3.40 4.40
N CYS A 320 -18.40 -3.32 3.33
CA CYS A 320 -18.72 -3.94 2.05
C CYS A 320 -18.35 -5.42 2.09
N GLU A 321 -19.32 -6.28 2.32
CA GLU A 321 -19.14 -7.72 2.24
C GLU A 321 -19.55 -8.23 0.84
N GLU A 322 -18.81 -9.20 0.30
CA GLU A 322 -19.13 -9.79 -1.00
C GLU A 322 -20.21 -10.86 -0.85
N TYR A 323 -21.31 -10.70 -1.59
CA TYR A 323 -22.35 -11.72 -1.62
C TYR A 323 -23.04 -11.77 -2.98
N ARG A 324 -22.70 -12.83 -3.73
CA ARG A 324 -23.19 -13.05 -5.10
C ARG A 324 -22.87 -11.81 -5.96
N GLU A 325 -23.78 -11.44 -6.85
CA GLU A 325 -23.62 -10.30 -7.74
C GLU A 325 -24.10 -8.97 -7.13
N ARG A 326 -24.59 -8.98 -5.88
CA ARG A 326 -25.32 -7.84 -5.28
C ARG A 326 -24.51 -6.54 -5.32
N GLN A 327 -25.13 -5.49 -5.82
CA GLN A 327 -24.57 -4.13 -5.91
C GLN A 327 -25.64 -3.09 -5.55
N TYR A 328 -26.05 -3.05 -4.28
CA TYR A 328 -27.07 -2.11 -3.82
C TYR A 328 -26.92 -1.79 -2.34
N VAL A 329 -27.57 -0.71 -1.92
CA VAL A 329 -27.82 -0.40 -0.52
C VAL A 329 -29.30 -0.64 -0.22
N GLU A 330 -29.59 -1.53 0.72
CA GLU A 330 -30.94 -1.72 1.24
C GLU A 330 -31.18 -0.79 2.42
N ILE A 331 -32.35 -0.16 2.42
CA ILE A 331 -32.84 0.66 3.52
C ILE A 331 -34.12 0.00 4.03
N ARG A 332 -34.09 -0.46 5.28
CA ARG A 332 -35.31 -0.83 6.00
C ARG A 332 -35.88 0.42 6.63
N ASN A 333 -37.05 0.83 6.14
CA ASN A 333 -37.70 2.09 6.51
C ASN A 333 -38.50 2.00 7.81
N CYS A 334 -38.52 0.85 8.49
CA CYS A 334 -39.08 0.68 9.84
C CYS A 334 -40.53 1.20 9.97
N GLY A 335 -41.36 0.96 8.96
CA GLY A 335 -42.75 1.37 8.88
C GLY A 335 -42.96 2.79 8.37
N MET A 336 -41.89 3.56 8.16
CA MET A 336 -42.00 4.95 7.75
C MET A 336 -42.30 5.10 6.26
N SER A 337 -43.21 6.00 5.93
CA SER A 337 -43.24 6.62 4.59
C SER A 337 -42.28 7.80 4.60
N LEU A 338 -41.46 7.93 3.57
CA LEU A 338 -40.33 8.87 3.55
C LEU A 338 -40.00 9.36 2.14
N GLU A 339 -39.33 10.50 2.06
CA GLU A 339 -38.60 10.96 0.88
C GLU A 339 -37.10 10.81 1.17
N ILE A 340 -36.35 10.20 0.25
CA ILE A 340 -34.88 10.24 0.28
C ILE A 340 -34.31 11.08 -0.86
N SER A 341 -33.17 11.69 -0.64
CA SER A 341 -32.40 12.41 -1.65
C SER A 341 -30.91 12.45 -1.28
N ASN A 342 -30.07 12.98 -2.17
CA ASN A 342 -28.66 13.25 -1.88
C ASN A 342 -27.88 12.02 -1.39
N PHE A 343 -28.15 10.86 -2.00
CA PHE A 343 -27.46 9.61 -1.68
C PHE A 343 -26.00 9.66 -2.12
N MET A 344 -25.09 9.29 -1.21
CA MET A 344 -23.66 9.32 -1.43
C MET A 344 -22.97 8.23 -0.60
N ILE A 345 -21.99 7.56 -1.22
CA ILE A 345 -21.05 6.66 -0.54
C ILE A 345 -19.64 7.24 -0.66
N THR A 346 -18.92 7.33 0.46
CA THR A 346 -17.54 7.87 0.53
C THR A 346 -16.61 6.93 1.29
N GLU A 347 -15.31 7.18 1.19
CA GLU A 347 -14.31 6.54 2.06
C GLU A 347 -14.47 6.99 3.52
N GLU A 348 -13.93 6.22 4.49
CA GLU A 348 -14.12 6.45 5.94
C GLU A 348 -13.70 7.86 6.41
N ASN A 349 -12.62 8.39 5.84
CA ASN A 349 -12.01 9.65 6.27
C ASN A 349 -12.48 10.87 5.46
N GLU A 350 -13.47 10.71 4.60
CA GLU A 350 -13.98 11.79 3.74
C GLU A 350 -15.16 12.56 4.39
N SER A 351 -15.34 13.82 3.98
CA SER A 351 -16.42 14.68 4.50
C SER A 351 -17.81 14.15 4.11
N THR A 352 -18.76 14.20 5.05
CA THR A 352 -20.15 13.74 4.84
C THR A 352 -21.06 14.76 4.15
N ILE A 353 -20.55 15.91 3.73
CA ILE A 353 -21.34 16.91 2.97
C ILE A 353 -21.62 16.35 1.57
N TYR A 354 -22.89 16.37 1.15
CA TYR A 354 -23.29 15.79 -0.12
C TYR A 354 -22.58 16.46 -1.31
N GLU A 355 -22.06 15.61 -2.19
CA GLU A 355 -21.60 15.98 -3.53
C GLU A 355 -22.13 14.93 -4.53
N PRO A 356 -22.52 15.34 -5.75
CA PRO A 356 -22.99 14.39 -6.75
C PRO A 356 -21.84 13.48 -7.22
N TYR A 357 -22.20 12.33 -7.77
CA TYR A 357 -21.25 11.46 -8.45
C TYR A 357 -20.66 12.15 -9.68
N TYR A 358 -19.38 11.89 -9.91
CA TYR A 358 -18.69 12.26 -11.13
C TYR A 358 -17.92 11.05 -11.66
N GLU A 359 -18.05 10.81 -12.97
CA GLU A 359 -17.32 9.74 -13.64
C GLU A 359 -15.81 10.00 -13.51
N PRO A 360 -15.02 9.06 -12.95
CA PRO A 360 -13.58 9.22 -12.81
C PRO A 360 -12.87 9.43 -14.15
N GLN A 361 -11.81 10.24 -14.14
CA GLN A 361 -10.88 10.40 -15.25
C GLN A 361 -9.59 9.66 -14.93
N THR A 362 -9.04 8.96 -15.91
CA THR A 362 -7.85 8.12 -15.72
C THR A 362 -6.80 8.47 -16.76
N ILE A 363 -5.53 8.49 -16.34
CA ILE A 363 -4.38 8.62 -17.24
C ILE A 363 -3.32 7.57 -16.90
N PRO A 364 -2.88 6.76 -17.87
CA PRO A 364 -1.69 5.94 -17.71
C PRO A 364 -0.43 6.78 -17.94
N ILE A 365 0.57 6.61 -17.08
CA ILE A 365 1.89 7.24 -17.18
C ILE A 365 2.91 6.14 -17.43
N SER A 366 3.72 6.27 -18.49
CA SER A 366 4.76 5.30 -18.81
C SER A 366 5.99 5.48 -17.93
N THR A 367 6.35 4.40 -17.22
CA THR A 367 7.50 4.30 -16.31
C THR A 367 8.37 3.10 -16.70
N PRO A 368 8.96 3.07 -17.92
CA PRO A 368 9.65 1.89 -18.45
C PRO A 368 10.86 1.44 -17.61
N THR A 369 11.42 2.35 -16.82
CA THR A 369 12.54 2.11 -15.90
C THR A 369 12.11 2.18 -14.42
N GLY A 370 10.81 2.14 -14.15
CA GLY A 370 10.26 2.45 -12.82
C GLY A 370 10.38 3.93 -12.46
N LEU A 371 10.12 4.24 -11.20
CA LEU A 371 10.42 5.50 -10.52
C LEU A 371 11.18 5.20 -9.22
N PRO A 372 12.45 4.80 -9.29
CA PRO A 372 13.26 4.58 -8.09
C PRO A 372 13.53 5.87 -7.32
N ALA A 373 13.74 5.74 -6.01
CA ALA A 373 14.09 6.84 -5.13
C ALA A 373 15.06 6.43 -4.02
N ILE A 374 15.86 7.36 -3.54
CA ILE A 374 16.77 7.15 -2.41
C ILE A 374 16.38 8.09 -1.27
N PRO A 375 16.15 7.59 -0.04
CA PRO A 375 15.84 8.42 1.10
C PRO A 375 17.10 9.18 1.54
N VAL A 376 16.98 10.49 1.74
CA VAL A 376 18.08 11.40 2.11
C VAL A 376 17.76 12.22 3.36
N ASP A 377 18.79 12.66 4.07
CA ASP A 377 18.59 13.46 5.30
C ASP A 377 18.27 14.94 4.97
N SER A 378 18.70 15.41 3.80
CA SER A 378 18.45 16.75 3.28
C SER A 378 18.48 16.77 1.75
N ASP A 379 17.98 17.87 1.17
CA ASP A 379 18.05 18.18 -0.27
C ASP A 379 17.31 17.17 -1.16
N GLY A 380 16.25 16.56 -0.62
CA GLY A 380 15.32 15.74 -1.39
C GLY A 380 14.46 16.59 -2.33
N ASN A 381 13.99 15.98 -3.42
CA ASN A 381 13.05 16.60 -4.36
C ASN A 381 11.58 16.48 -3.94
N TYR A 382 11.27 15.66 -2.93
CA TYR A 382 10.02 15.76 -2.16
C TYR A 382 10.21 15.27 -0.71
N THR A 383 9.23 15.58 0.15
CA THR A 383 9.13 15.08 1.53
C THR A 383 7.82 14.31 1.69
N ASP A 384 7.88 13.09 2.19
CA ASP A 384 6.69 12.27 2.40
C ASP A 384 5.91 12.67 3.67
N ALA A 385 4.77 12.00 3.90
CA ALA A 385 3.91 12.26 5.07
C ALA A 385 4.57 11.98 6.42
N ASN A 386 5.65 11.18 6.45
CA ASN A 386 6.41 10.87 7.66
C ASN A 386 7.57 11.87 7.89
N GLY A 387 7.77 12.84 6.99
CA GLY A 387 8.84 13.81 7.05
C GLY A 387 10.17 13.33 6.45
N GLN A 388 10.21 12.16 5.79
CA GLN A 388 11.40 11.66 5.11
C GLN A 388 11.56 12.38 3.77
N GLN A 389 12.76 12.90 3.51
CA GLN A 389 13.12 13.49 2.23
C GLN A 389 13.61 12.42 1.26
N TRP A 390 13.27 12.57 -0.02
CA TRP A 390 13.63 11.60 -1.07
C TRP A 390 14.26 12.31 -2.24
N ILE A 391 15.28 11.71 -2.85
CA ILE A 391 15.67 12.04 -4.22
C ILE A 391 15.08 10.94 -5.10
N ALA A 392 14.06 11.28 -5.86
CA ALA A 392 13.31 10.31 -6.67
C ALA A 392 13.37 10.61 -8.16
N ASP A 393 13.29 9.58 -8.99
CA ASP A 393 12.76 9.73 -10.34
C ASP A 393 11.31 10.21 -10.27
N TYR A 394 10.90 11.07 -11.19
CA TYR A 394 9.53 11.59 -11.20
C TYR A 394 9.05 11.95 -12.60
N VAL A 395 7.72 12.00 -12.76
CA VAL A 395 7.06 12.49 -13.96
C VAL A 395 6.46 13.85 -13.68
N ASP A 396 6.74 14.83 -14.54
CA ASP A 396 6.15 16.16 -14.54
C ASP A 396 5.29 16.33 -15.80
N LEU A 397 3.98 16.11 -15.64
CA LEU A 397 3.03 16.12 -16.75
C LEU A 397 2.82 17.54 -17.33
N LYS A 398 2.99 18.57 -16.50
CA LYS A 398 2.90 19.98 -16.94
C LYS A 398 4.04 20.32 -17.90
N ARG A 399 5.28 19.91 -17.56
CA ARG A 399 6.45 20.09 -18.42
C ARG A 399 6.50 19.07 -19.55
N GLY A 400 5.75 17.97 -19.45
CA GLY A 400 5.81 16.86 -20.39
C GLY A 400 7.12 16.10 -20.28
N LYS A 401 7.67 15.96 -19.06
CA LYS A 401 8.99 15.37 -18.82
C LYS A 401 8.93 14.22 -17.83
N TYR A 402 9.68 13.16 -18.11
CA TYR A 402 10.16 12.26 -17.06
C TYR A 402 11.59 12.68 -16.70
N VAL A 403 11.86 12.75 -15.41
CA VAL A 403 13.14 13.19 -14.84
C VAL A 403 13.75 12.02 -14.07
N GLN A 404 14.90 11.55 -14.56
CA GLN A 404 15.70 10.51 -13.95
C GLN A 404 16.76 11.14 -13.05
N ASN A 405 16.66 10.94 -11.75
CA ASN A 405 17.66 11.32 -10.75
C ASN A 405 18.47 10.12 -10.26
N ILE A 406 17.94 8.90 -10.38
CA ILE A 406 18.56 7.69 -9.86
C ILE A 406 19.15 6.86 -11.01
N CYS A 407 20.36 6.36 -10.79
CA CYS A 407 20.99 5.38 -11.64
C CYS A 407 20.97 4.03 -10.93
N ASP A 408 20.56 2.99 -11.66
CA ASP A 408 20.74 1.60 -11.25
C ASP A 408 22.03 1.06 -11.88
N LEU A 409 22.99 0.68 -11.05
CA LEU A 409 24.25 0.09 -11.46
C LEU A 409 24.21 -1.43 -11.25
N PRO A 410 23.92 -2.23 -12.30
CA PRO A 410 24.09 -3.67 -12.23
C PRO A 410 25.57 -3.99 -12.15
N LEU A 411 26.01 -4.60 -11.06
CA LEU A 411 27.43 -4.84 -10.82
C LEU A 411 27.98 -5.98 -11.69
N LYS A 412 27.10 -6.87 -12.17
CA LYS A 412 27.41 -8.07 -12.96
C LYS A 412 27.50 -7.80 -14.47
N ASP A 413 26.53 -7.05 -15.01
CA ASP A 413 26.33 -6.94 -16.47
C ASP A 413 27.23 -5.91 -17.15
N ILE A 414 27.97 -5.15 -16.36
CA ILE A 414 28.85 -4.09 -16.82
C ILE A 414 30.30 -4.49 -16.50
N ASN A 415 31.22 -4.28 -17.44
CA ASN A 415 32.66 -4.53 -17.23
C ASN A 415 33.28 -3.48 -16.31
N LEU A 416 32.88 -3.51 -15.04
CA LEU A 416 33.31 -2.58 -14.00
C LEU A 416 34.75 -2.89 -13.58
N LYS A 417 35.60 -1.86 -13.64
CA LYS A 417 36.96 -1.94 -13.12
C LYS A 417 36.97 -1.65 -11.62
N TRP A 418 36.84 -2.73 -10.85
CA TRP A 418 36.91 -2.69 -9.40
C TRP A 418 38.34 -2.50 -8.89
N TYR A 419 38.46 -1.70 -7.84
CA TYR A 419 39.67 -1.45 -7.08
C TYR A 419 39.41 -1.76 -5.60
N THR A 420 40.49 -1.88 -4.83
CA THR A 420 40.42 -2.01 -3.36
C THR A 420 41.49 -1.11 -2.73
N TRP A 421 41.21 -0.58 -1.54
CA TRP A 421 42.21 0.11 -0.71
C TRP A 421 43.17 -0.84 0.01
N GLY A 422 42.90 -2.15 -0.07
CA GLY A 422 43.68 -3.21 0.54
C GLY A 422 42.83 -4.09 1.46
N VAL A 423 43.17 -5.38 1.51
CA VAL A 423 42.53 -6.33 2.44
C VAL A 423 42.78 -5.88 3.88
N ASN A 424 41.72 -5.73 4.67
CA ASN A 424 41.78 -5.28 6.06
C ASN A 424 42.58 -3.97 6.26
N ALA A 425 42.63 -3.09 5.25
CA ALA A 425 43.53 -1.93 5.28
C ALA A 425 43.16 -0.91 6.36
N ASN A 426 41.87 -0.79 6.68
CA ASN A 426 41.37 0.19 7.65
C ASN A 426 40.59 -0.44 8.83
N ALA A 427 40.33 -1.75 8.79
CA ALA A 427 39.67 -2.51 9.86
C ALA A 427 40.07 -3.99 9.77
N ASP A 428 40.15 -4.68 10.91
CA ASP A 428 40.69 -6.05 11.01
C ASP A 428 39.85 -7.13 10.27
N ASN A 429 38.59 -6.82 9.94
CA ASN A 429 37.67 -7.77 9.30
C ASN A 429 36.80 -7.14 8.21
N GLY A 430 37.27 -6.06 7.60
CA GLY A 430 36.55 -5.32 6.56
C GLY A 430 37.43 -5.09 5.35
N THR A 431 36.92 -5.46 4.16
CA THR A 431 37.60 -5.17 2.90
C THR A 431 36.70 -4.30 2.02
N GLY A 432 37.20 -3.11 1.69
CA GLY A 432 36.50 -2.13 0.87
C GLY A 432 36.87 -2.25 -0.61
N PHE A 433 35.85 -2.21 -1.47
CA PHE A 433 35.94 -2.19 -2.92
C PHE A 433 35.32 -0.89 -3.45
N TYR A 434 35.85 -0.39 -4.56
CA TYR A 434 35.26 0.77 -5.22
C TYR A 434 35.37 0.74 -6.73
N VAL A 435 34.45 1.47 -7.36
CA VAL A 435 34.39 1.67 -8.80
C VAL A 435 34.04 3.12 -9.12
N PHE A 436 34.81 3.74 -10.02
CA PHE A 436 34.50 5.07 -10.51
C PHE A 436 33.28 5.03 -11.44
N THR A 437 32.32 5.92 -11.20
CA THR A 437 31.09 6.00 -11.99
C THR A 437 31.14 7.08 -13.07
N THR A 438 32.26 7.82 -13.18
CA THR A 438 32.39 8.94 -14.11
C THR A 438 32.13 8.60 -15.58
N GLU A 439 32.30 7.34 -15.97
CA GLU A 439 31.99 6.84 -17.32
C GLU A 439 30.48 6.61 -17.55
N TYR A 440 29.68 6.56 -16.48
CA TYR A 440 28.24 6.31 -16.48
C TYR A 440 27.44 7.55 -16.04
N ALA A 441 27.64 7.99 -14.80
CA ALA A 441 27.10 9.23 -14.25
C ALA A 441 27.90 9.66 -13.03
N ARG A 442 28.08 10.97 -12.85
CA ARG A 442 28.65 11.51 -11.62
C ARG A 442 27.68 11.30 -10.45
N VAL A 443 28.25 11.13 -9.26
CA VAL A 443 27.48 10.91 -8.03
C VAL A 443 26.96 12.26 -7.51
N GLY A 444 25.66 12.37 -7.30
CA GLY A 444 24.99 13.56 -6.76
C GLY A 444 24.76 13.52 -5.25
N ASN A 445 24.80 12.34 -4.63
CA ASN A 445 24.62 12.17 -3.18
C ASN A 445 25.40 10.95 -2.67
N ALA A 446 25.86 11.00 -1.42
CA ALA A 446 26.61 9.90 -0.81
C ALA A 446 25.73 8.69 -0.45
N LYS A 447 24.41 8.88 -0.29
CA LYS A 447 23.46 7.80 -0.01
C LYS A 447 23.18 6.96 -1.26
N VAL A 448 23.10 5.66 -1.03
CA VAL A 448 22.89 4.63 -2.04
C VAL A 448 22.01 3.52 -1.46
N LEU A 449 21.43 2.69 -2.31
CA LEU A 449 20.81 1.42 -1.91
C LEU A 449 21.53 0.30 -2.65
N ALA A 450 21.87 -0.80 -1.98
CA ALA A 450 22.54 -1.93 -2.63
C ALA A 450 21.92 -3.27 -2.24
N THR A 451 21.74 -4.18 -3.19
CA THR A 451 21.06 -5.45 -2.91
C THR A 451 21.85 -6.39 -1.98
N ILE A 452 23.14 -6.16 -1.81
CA ILE A 452 24.04 -7.01 -1.01
C ILE A 452 24.59 -6.35 0.26
N CYS A 453 24.23 -5.10 0.58
CA CYS A 453 24.61 -4.43 1.82
C CYS A 453 23.80 -3.15 2.08
N ARG A 454 23.72 -2.72 3.34
CA ARG A 454 23.02 -1.47 3.73
C ARG A 454 23.89 -0.25 3.46
N TYR A 455 23.24 0.89 3.26
CA TYR A 455 23.94 2.17 3.30
C TYR A 455 24.68 2.34 4.62
N ASN A 456 25.96 2.68 4.53
CA ASN A 456 26.77 3.10 5.65
C ASN A 456 27.82 4.10 5.16
N ILE A 457 27.76 5.35 5.64
CA ILE A 457 28.72 6.38 5.26
C ILE A 457 30.17 5.99 5.60
N GLY A 458 30.35 5.18 6.65
CA GLY A 458 31.63 4.62 7.08
C GLY A 458 32.17 3.50 6.19
N ALA A 459 31.49 3.08 5.12
CA ALA A 459 31.95 2.01 4.24
C ALA A 459 33.29 2.30 3.54
N TRP A 460 33.67 3.57 3.46
CA TRP A 460 34.91 4.02 2.82
C TRP A 460 36.14 3.25 3.32
N GLY A 461 36.94 2.73 2.39
CA GLY A 461 38.20 2.05 2.72
C GLY A 461 38.04 0.71 3.44
N GLY A 462 36.81 0.19 3.60
CA GLY A 462 36.57 -1.03 4.38
C GLY A 462 36.48 -0.79 5.89
N ARG A 463 36.26 0.46 6.35
CA ARG A 463 36.19 0.78 7.79
C ARG A 463 34.97 0.19 8.48
N GLU A 464 33.83 0.26 7.81
CA GLU A 464 32.58 -0.35 8.25
C GLU A 464 31.96 -1.15 7.10
N ILE A 465 31.10 -2.12 7.41
CA ILE A 465 30.39 -2.91 6.40
C ILE A 465 29.21 -2.10 5.88
N GLY A 466 29.01 -2.12 4.56
CA GLY A 466 27.95 -1.38 3.90
C GLY A 466 28.36 -0.82 2.55
N CYS A 467 27.53 0.07 2.02
CA CYS A 467 27.78 0.79 0.80
C CYS A 467 27.64 2.31 0.98
N SER A 468 28.40 3.06 0.19
CA SER A 468 28.27 4.51 0.11
C SER A 468 28.74 4.99 -1.26
N ALA A 469 28.55 6.27 -1.55
CA ALA A 469 29.13 6.92 -2.71
C ALA A 469 29.98 8.13 -2.31
N SER A 470 30.93 8.49 -3.16
CA SER A 470 31.73 9.71 -3.05
C SER A 470 31.28 10.71 -4.10
N VAL A 471 30.73 11.85 -3.68
CA VAL A 471 30.30 12.93 -4.57
C VAL A 471 31.53 13.53 -5.27
N ASP A 472 32.53 13.95 -4.50
CA ASP A 472 33.72 14.66 -5.01
C ASP A 472 34.52 13.87 -6.04
N ASN A 473 34.63 12.55 -5.85
CA ASN A 473 35.43 11.68 -6.71
C ASN A 473 34.58 10.82 -7.65
N SER A 474 33.25 10.85 -7.51
CA SER A 474 32.29 10.05 -8.29
C SER A 474 32.67 8.57 -8.37
N TYR A 475 32.65 7.89 -7.22
CA TYR A 475 32.75 6.43 -7.13
C TYR A 475 31.74 5.86 -6.15
N ILE A 476 31.39 4.59 -6.35
CA ILE A 476 30.63 3.78 -5.40
C ILE A 476 31.61 2.94 -4.58
N THR A 477 31.30 2.78 -3.30
CA THR A 477 32.00 1.90 -2.37
C THR A 477 31.09 0.76 -1.95
N VAL A 478 31.64 -0.45 -1.94
CA VAL A 478 31.03 -1.63 -1.32
C VAL A 478 32.06 -2.21 -0.36
N SER A 479 31.70 -2.34 0.91
CA SER A 479 32.53 -2.90 1.96
C SER A 479 31.84 -4.12 2.52
N LEU A 480 32.53 -5.26 2.49
CA LEU A 480 32.05 -6.56 2.95
C LEU A 480 32.95 -7.09 4.06
N HIS A 481 32.44 -8.04 4.84
CA HIS A 481 33.32 -8.73 5.77
C HIS A 481 34.37 -9.50 4.98
N THR A 482 35.61 -9.48 5.45
CA THR A 482 36.69 -10.22 4.78
C THR A 482 36.42 -11.73 4.77
N SER A 483 35.66 -12.23 5.75
CA SER A 483 35.17 -13.61 5.81
C SER A 483 34.13 -13.97 4.74
N ASP A 484 33.49 -12.99 4.11
CA ASP A 484 32.53 -13.23 3.01
C ASP A 484 33.27 -13.53 1.68
N LEU A 485 34.58 -13.24 1.62
CA LEU A 485 35.41 -13.46 0.44
C LEU A 485 36.04 -14.85 0.48
N ASP A 486 35.88 -15.62 -0.60
CA ASP A 486 36.49 -16.96 -0.74
C ASP A 486 38.03 -16.95 -0.54
N ASP A 487 38.72 -15.97 -1.15
CA ASP A 487 40.15 -15.75 -1.00
C ASP A 487 40.46 -14.25 -0.93
N ALA A 488 40.93 -13.82 0.24
CA ALA A 488 41.40 -12.46 0.50
C ALA A 488 42.89 -12.44 0.90
N SER A 489 43.70 -13.39 0.44
CA SER A 489 45.13 -13.42 0.81
C SER A 489 45.93 -12.24 0.25
N ASP A 490 45.42 -11.64 -0.84
CA ASP A 490 45.93 -10.40 -1.41
C ASP A 490 44.82 -9.62 -2.13
N ASN A 491 45.12 -8.38 -2.54
CA ASN A 491 44.17 -7.47 -3.17
C ASN A 491 43.57 -7.99 -4.48
N LYS A 492 44.35 -8.72 -5.29
CA LYS A 492 43.89 -9.24 -6.57
C LYS A 492 42.86 -10.35 -6.35
N LYS A 493 43.18 -11.28 -5.45
CA LYS A 493 42.29 -12.38 -5.09
C LYS A 493 41.02 -11.90 -4.39
N ALA A 494 41.14 -10.88 -3.53
CA ALA A 494 39.97 -10.27 -2.89
C ALA A 494 39.01 -9.67 -3.93
N ILE A 495 39.52 -8.98 -4.96
CA ILE A 495 38.70 -8.47 -6.07
C ILE A 495 38.07 -9.62 -6.87
N GLU A 496 38.80 -10.70 -7.15
CA GLU A 496 38.27 -11.88 -7.84
C GLU A 496 37.14 -12.55 -7.03
N SER A 497 37.31 -12.68 -5.72
CA SER A 497 36.28 -13.18 -4.79
C SER A 497 35.05 -12.28 -4.76
N PHE A 498 35.23 -10.96 -4.69
CA PHE A 498 34.12 -10.00 -4.73
C PHE A 498 33.34 -10.08 -6.05
N LYS A 499 34.03 -10.20 -7.19
CA LYS A 499 33.38 -10.39 -8.49
C LYS A 499 32.55 -11.67 -8.53
N LYS A 500 33.03 -12.75 -7.92
CA LYS A 500 32.27 -14.00 -7.81
C LYS A 500 30.97 -13.82 -7.01
N ILE A 501 31.01 -13.08 -5.91
CA ILE A 501 29.80 -12.72 -5.15
C ILE A 501 28.82 -11.97 -6.08
N VAL A 502 29.30 -10.92 -6.74
CA VAL A 502 28.49 -10.11 -7.68
C VAL A 502 27.83 -10.99 -8.76
N ASP A 503 28.57 -11.94 -9.33
CA ASP A 503 28.07 -12.86 -10.35
C ASP A 503 26.96 -13.79 -9.84
N GLN A 504 27.03 -14.17 -8.56
CA GLN A 504 26.12 -15.10 -7.90
C GLN A 504 24.85 -14.44 -7.35
N THR A 505 24.90 -13.17 -6.94
CA THR A 505 23.81 -12.52 -6.20
C THR A 505 22.93 -11.60 -7.03
N ASP A 506 23.26 -11.36 -8.31
CA ASP A 506 22.65 -10.30 -9.13
C ASP A 506 22.71 -8.94 -8.40
N ALA A 507 23.95 -8.53 -8.06
CA ALA A 507 24.15 -7.36 -7.22
C ALA A 507 23.87 -6.06 -7.98
N HIS A 508 23.06 -5.18 -7.38
CA HIS A 508 22.74 -3.85 -7.90
C HIS A 508 23.08 -2.77 -6.87
N VAL A 509 23.47 -1.59 -7.35
CA VAL A 509 23.59 -0.37 -6.53
C VAL A 509 22.82 0.77 -7.18
N LEU A 510 21.78 1.25 -6.50
CA LEU A 510 21.08 2.47 -6.86
C LEU A 510 21.81 3.67 -6.25
N TYR A 511 22.15 4.66 -7.06
CA TYR A 511 22.81 5.88 -6.61
C TYR A 511 22.24 7.13 -7.29
N VAL A 512 22.37 8.27 -6.61
CA VAL A 512 21.90 9.57 -7.12
C VAL A 512 22.88 10.09 -8.17
N ARG A 513 22.35 10.55 -9.30
CA ARG A 513 23.09 11.25 -10.36
C ARG A 513 23.29 12.71 -9.99
N ALA A 514 24.47 13.27 -10.26
CA ALA A 514 24.70 14.71 -10.13
C ALA A 514 23.97 15.49 -11.22
N GLU A 515 23.89 14.93 -12.43
CA GLU A 515 23.17 15.48 -13.56
C GLU A 515 21.94 14.59 -13.90
N PRO A 516 20.72 15.07 -13.64
CA PRO A 516 19.50 14.38 -14.02
C PRO A 516 19.36 14.22 -15.54
N ILE A 517 18.71 13.14 -15.98
CA ILE A 517 18.31 12.98 -17.38
C ILE A 517 16.84 13.35 -17.51
N GLU A 518 16.51 14.21 -18.48
CA GLU A 518 15.12 14.46 -18.85
C GLU A 518 14.79 13.80 -20.18
N ARG A 519 13.69 13.05 -20.22
CA ARG A 519 13.08 12.55 -21.46
C ARG A 519 11.72 13.18 -21.66
N ASP A 520 11.36 13.43 -22.92
CA ASP A 520 10.01 13.85 -23.27
C ASP A 520 9.01 12.73 -23.02
N LEU A 521 7.84 13.10 -22.50
CA LEU A 521 6.65 12.25 -22.50
C LEU A 521 6.06 12.20 -23.91
N THR A 522 5.26 11.18 -24.18
CA THR A 522 4.62 11.07 -25.49
C THR A 522 3.58 12.18 -25.67
N PRO A 523 3.30 12.60 -26.93
CA PRO A 523 2.22 13.53 -27.20
C PRO A 523 0.87 13.05 -26.65
N GLU A 524 0.64 11.74 -26.65
CA GLU A 524 -0.58 11.10 -26.13
C GLU A 524 -0.72 11.29 -24.62
N GLU A 525 0.35 11.07 -23.84
CA GLU A 525 0.37 11.31 -22.39
C GLU A 525 0.10 12.79 -22.07
N ILE A 526 0.77 13.70 -22.80
CA ILE A 526 0.59 15.14 -22.61
C ILE A 526 -0.84 15.58 -22.97
N GLN A 527 -1.42 14.99 -24.02
CA GLN A 527 -2.79 15.31 -24.43
C GLN A 527 -3.83 14.75 -23.46
N ALA A 528 -3.61 13.54 -22.93
CA ALA A 528 -4.44 12.96 -21.88
C ALA A 528 -4.44 13.85 -20.63
N TYR A 529 -3.26 14.32 -20.20
CA TYR A 529 -3.13 15.24 -19.07
C TYR A 529 -3.91 16.54 -19.29
N LYS A 530 -3.82 17.14 -20.48
CA LYS A 530 -4.54 18.38 -20.82
C LYS A 530 -6.07 18.23 -20.82
N ASN A 531 -6.56 17.00 -20.96
CA ASN A 531 -7.99 16.73 -20.92
C ASN A 531 -8.51 16.55 -19.49
N LEU A 532 -7.62 16.40 -18.49
CA LEU A 532 -8.01 16.28 -17.09
C LEU A 532 -8.60 17.59 -16.58
N VAL A 533 -9.73 17.46 -15.90
CA VAL A 533 -10.40 18.59 -15.25
C VAL A 533 -10.85 18.25 -13.84
N THR A 534 -11.06 19.27 -13.02
CA THR A 534 -11.62 19.13 -11.67
C THR A 534 -13.13 18.97 -11.67
N TYR A 535 -13.64 18.43 -10.57
CA TYR A 535 -15.06 18.38 -10.24
C TYR A 535 -15.47 19.56 -9.37
N ALA A 536 -16.77 19.80 -9.23
CA ALA A 536 -17.26 20.82 -8.30
C ALA A 536 -17.29 20.25 -6.87
N GLY A 537 -16.82 21.03 -5.90
CA GLY A 537 -16.69 20.58 -4.52
C GLY A 537 -15.31 19.96 -4.30
N THR A 538 -15.23 18.64 -4.25
CA THR A 538 -13.99 17.92 -3.95
C THR A 538 -13.47 17.20 -5.19
N THR A 539 -12.20 17.44 -5.53
CA THR A 539 -11.46 16.66 -6.53
C THR A 539 -10.34 15.89 -5.84
N ILE A 540 -10.28 14.59 -6.04
CA ILE A 540 -9.29 13.69 -5.44
C ILE A 540 -8.44 13.09 -6.56
N VAL A 541 -7.12 13.19 -6.43
CA VAL A 541 -6.16 12.58 -7.35
C VAL A 541 -5.41 11.48 -6.60
N GLU A 542 -5.43 10.26 -7.11
CA GLU A 542 -4.79 9.09 -6.49
C GLU A 542 -4.11 8.20 -7.53
N ASN A 543 -3.15 7.38 -7.11
CA ASN A 543 -2.50 6.40 -7.98
C ASN A 543 -2.31 5.06 -7.27
N GLY A 544 -2.40 3.97 -8.05
CA GLY A 544 -2.29 2.60 -7.54
C GLY A 544 -0.87 2.13 -7.24
N ALA A 545 0.15 2.99 -7.42
CA ALA A 545 1.55 2.67 -7.20
C ALA A 545 2.11 3.29 -5.89
N GLU A 546 1.24 3.86 -5.05
CA GLU A 546 1.60 4.51 -3.79
C GLU A 546 2.60 5.69 -3.95
N CYS A 547 2.72 6.25 -5.16
CA CYS A 547 3.61 7.37 -5.43
C CYS A 547 3.12 8.65 -4.74
N TYR A 548 4.04 9.42 -4.16
CA TYR A 548 3.73 10.78 -3.72
C TYR A 548 3.42 11.67 -4.93
N MET A 549 2.43 12.55 -4.79
CA MET A 549 2.06 13.48 -5.86
C MET A 549 2.02 14.92 -5.38
N GLU A 550 2.28 15.83 -6.30
CA GLU A 550 1.99 17.26 -6.17
C GLU A 550 1.01 17.63 -7.28
N VAL A 551 -0.17 18.14 -6.90
CA VAL A 551 -1.22 18.49 -7.87
C VAL A 551 -1.72 19.90 -7.61
N SER A 552 -2.04 20.63 -8.68
CA SER A 552 -2.78 21.88 -8.58
C SER A 552 -3.74 22.06 -9.75
N ALA A 553 -4.80 22.82 -9.50
CA ALA A 553 -5.82 23.13 -10.51
C ALA A 553 -6.48 24.49 -10.25
N GLY A 554 -7.20 24.99 -11.25
CA GLY A 554 -7.92 26.26 -11.15
C GLY A 554 -7.02 27.47 -11.36
N GLY A 555 -7.39 28.64 -10.84
CA GLY A 555 -6.54 29.84 -10.92
C GLY A 555 -6.38 30.46 -12.31
N GLY A 556 -6.90 29.81 -13.36
CA GLY A 556 -6.96 30.29 -14.74
C GLY A 556 -5.65 30.90 -15.18
N ASP A 557 -4.68 30.05 -15.51
CA ASP A 557 -3.35 30.36 -16.06
C ASP A 557 -3.17 31.87 -16.26
N SER A 558 -2.59 32.57 -15.29
CA SER A 558 -2.55 34.05 -15.27
C SER A 558 -2.04 34.65 -16.60
N LEU A 559 -1.33 33.86 -17.40
CA LEU A 559 -0.93 34.09 -18.77
C LEU A 559 -2.08 34.20 -19.78
N ARG A 560 -3.16 33.43 -19.67
CA ARG A 560 -4.36 33.49 -20.52
C ARG A 560 -5.16 34.77 -20.26
N ALA A 561 -5.28 35.17 -18.99
CA ALA A 561 -5.84 36.47 -18.62
C ALA A 561 -4.97 37.63 -19.12
N LYS A 562 -3.64 37.54 -18.96
CA LYS A 562 -2.68 38.54 -19.48
C LYS A 562 -2.63 38.59 -21.01
N LYS A 563 -2.66 37.45 -21.72
CA LYS A 563 -2.68 37.39 -23.18
C LYS A 563 -4.00 37.92 -23.76
N LEU A 564 -5.14 37.66 -23.11
CA LEU A 564 -6.40 38.28 -23.54
C LEU A 564 -6.39 39.80 -23.30
N ALA A 565 -5.85 40.27 -22.18
CA ALA A 565 -5.66 41.70 -21.95
C ALA A 565 -4.77 42.34 -23.04
N LEU A 566 -3.67 41.68 -23.41
CA LEU A 566 -2.77 42.14 -24.47
C LEU A 566 -3.42 42.15 -25.87
N ILE A 567 -4.29 41.17 -26.18
CA ILE A 567 -5.01 41.09 -27.46
C ILE A 567 -6.16 42.11 -27.53
N LEU A 568 -6.75 42.46 -26.39
CA LEU A 568 -7.86 43.42 -26.29
C LEU A 568 -7.38 44.87 -26.16
N GLY A 569 -6.07 45.11 -26.23
CA GLY A 569 -5.48 46.44 -26.26
C GLY A 569 -5.48 47.12 -24.89
N ASP A 570 -4.54 46.70 -24.05
CA ASP A 570 -3.89 47.58 -23.06
C ASP A 570 -2.56 48.10 -23.64
#